data_AF-A0A8J4U3I1-F1
#
_entry.id   AF-A0A8J4U3I1-F1
#
_cell.length_a   1.000
_cell.length_b   1.000
_cell.length_c   1.000
_cell.angle_alpha   90.00
_cell.angle_beta   90.00
_cell.angle_gamma   90.00
#
_symmetry.space_group_name_H-M   'P 1'
#
loop_
_entity.id
_entity.type
_entity.pdbx_description
1 polymer ?
#
loop_
_entity_poly.entity_id
_entity_poly.type
_entity_poly.pdbx_seq_one_letter_code
_entity_poly.pdbx_strand_id
1 'polypeptide(L)'
;VFDEKCCWRVTYSTQTICSLIGSSVDIHSYYDFPDHYKVTKVVWFIKVQADGEPVDVREDEVYQGRVQYTQSSQNNCSLRITNLTERDAQTYRFRFYTDDPKSKYSGQPGVSLSVT
;
A
#
# COMPACT_ATOMS: atom_id res chain seq x y z
N VAL A 1 -24.19 -9.60 -19.51
CA VAL A 1 -23.83 -8.80 -18.31
C VAL A 1 -22.35 -9.02 -18.10
N PHE A 2 -21.52 -8.08 -18.52
CA PHE A 2 -20.08 -8.17 -18.29
C PHE A 2 -19.84 -7.72 -16.84
N ASP A 3 -19.23 -8.61 -16.07
CA ASP A 3 -19.01 -8.41 -14.64
C ASP A 3 -17.92 -7.34 -14.45
N GLU A 4 -18.31 -6.09 -14.20
CA GLU A 4 -17.42 -4.93 -14.00
C GLU A 4 -16.49 -5.07 -12.76
N LYS A 5 -16.65 -6.15 -11.98
CA LYS A 5 -15.76 -6.52 -10.87
C LYS A 5 -14.62 -7.45 -11.26
N CYS A 6 -14.66 -8.09 -12.43
CA CYS A 6 -13.51 -8.87 -12.86
C CYS A 6 -12.37 -7.91 -13.19
N CYS A 7 -11.15 -8.32 -12.84
CA CYS A 7 -9.88 -7.66 -13.18
C CYS A 7 -9.37 -6.57 -12.23
N TRP A 8 -10.07 -6.21 -11.14
CA TRP A 8 -9.46 -5.37 -10.08
C TRP A 8 -8.76 -6.23 -9.04
N ARG A 9 -7.45 -6.03 -8.88
CA ARG A 9 -6.65 -6.83 -7.94
C ARG A 9 -5.51 -6.01 -7.38
N VAL A 10 -5.16 -6.30 -6.13
CA VAL A 10 -3.88 -5.96 -5.53
C VAL A 10 -3.29 -7.24 -4.96
N THR A 11 -2.03 -7.51 -5.26
CA THR A 11 -1.26 -8.62 -4.71
C THR A 11 -0.03 -8.10 -4.00
N TYR A 12 0.42 -8.85 -3.01
CA TYR A 12 1.64 -8.57 -2.26
C TYR A 12 2.63 -9.71 -2.49
N SER A 13 3.93 -9.40 -2.56
CA SER A 13 4.96 -10.45 -2.66
C SER A 13 4.95 -11.39 -1.46
N THR A 14 4.69 -10.84 -0.27
CA THR A 14 4.67 -11.55 1.00
C THR A 14 3.56 -10.98 1.88
N GLN A 15 2.87 -11.83 2.63
CA GLN A 15 1.83 -11.39 3.58
C GLN A 15 2.38 -11.09 4.97
N THR A 16 3.54 -11.66 5.33
CA THR A 16 4.19 -11.47 6.62
C THR A 16 5.68 -11.20 6.41
N ILE A 17 6.23 -10.19 7.08
CA ILE A 17 7.64 -9.83 7.04
C ILE A 17 8.15 -9.69 8.48
N CYS A 18 9.34 -10.20 8.75
CA CYS A 18 10.05 -9.97 10.00
C CYS A 18 11.34 -9.21 9.69
N SER A 19 11.58 -8.12 10.41
CA SER A 19 12.74 -7.25 10.23
C SER A 19 13.34 -6.85 11.57
N LEU A 20 14.61 -6.44 11.56
CA LEU A 20 15.31 -6.01 12.77
C LEU A 20 15.07 -4.52 13.08
N ILE A 21 15.10 -4.14 14.35
CA ILE A 21 15.14 -2.72 14.76
C ILE A 21 16.34 -2.03 14.09
N GLY A 22 16.14 -0.79 13.62
CA GLY A 22 17.13 0.02 12.91
C GLY A 22 17.37 -0.37 11.45
N SER A 23 16.83 -1.50 10.98
CA SER A 23 16.94 -1.94 9.60
C SER A 23 15.95 -1.23 8.66
N SER A 24 15.85 -1.69 7.42
CA SER A 24 14.86 -1.22 6.43
C SER A 24 14.06 -2.39 5.87
N VAL A 25 12.83 -2.12 5.43
CA VAL A 25 11.97 -3.09 4.75
C VAL A 25 11.41 -2.51 3.47
N ASP A 26 11.27 -3.36 2.45
CA ASP A 26 10.59 -3.04 1.19
C ASP A 26 9.35 -3.95 1.05
N ILE A 27 8.17 -3.35 1.19
CA ILE A 27 6.87 -4.02 1.05
C ILE A 27 6.39 -3.86 -0.39
N HIS A 28 6.43 -4.94 -1.15
CA HIS A 28 6.15 -4.92 -2.58
C HIS A 28 4.67 -5.20 -2.85
N SER A 29 4.03 -4.32 -3.64
CA SER A 29 2.67 -4.53 -4.15
C SER A 29 2.62 -4.45 -5.67
N TYR A 30 1.70 -5.23 -6.24
CA TYR A 30 1.35 -5.23 -7.66
C TYR A 30 -0.16 -5.12 -7.79
N TYR A 31 -0.64 -4.45 -8.83
CA TYR A 31 -2.07 -4.23 -9.00
C TYR A 31 -2.50 -4.29 -10.46
N ASP A 32 -3.67 -4.89 -10.66
CA ASP A 32 -4.32 -5.03 -11.96
C ASP A 32 -5.67 -4.31 -11.93
N PHE A 33 -6.01 -3.71 -13.06
CA PHE A 33 -7.27 -3.01 -13.29
C PHE A 33 -7.52 -2.94 -14.80
N PRO A 34 -8.76 -2.68 -15.26
CA PRO A 34 -9.07 -2.59 -16.69
C PRO A 34 -8.29 -1.48 -17.41
N ASP A 35 -7.76 -1.76 -18.60
CA ASP A 35 -6.84 -0.89 -19.38
C ASP A 35 -7.38 0.51 -19.73
N HIS A 36 -8.70 0.72 -19.66
CA HIS A 36 -9.31 2.02 -19.95
C HIS A 36 -9.22 3.01 -18.78
N TYR A 37 -8.83 2.55 -17.60
CA TYR A 37 -8.57 3.40 -16.44
C TYR A 37 -7.11 3.84 -16.39
N LYS A 38 -6.85 4.96 -15.73
CA LYS A 38 -5.50 5.44 -15.41
C LYS A 38 -5.36 5.64 -13.92
N VAL A 39 -4.32 5.06 -13.31
CA VAL A 39 -4.03 5.30 -11.91
C VAL A 39 -3.57 6.75 -11.72
N THR A 40 -4.27 7.48 -10.88
CA THR A 40 -4.02 8.89 -10.59
C THR A 40 -3.36 9.09 -9.23
N LYS A 41 -3.65 8.21 -8.27
CA LYS A 41 -3.12 8.28 -6.92
C LYS A 41 -2.94 6.88 -6.35
N VAL A 42 -1.88 6.72 -5.55
CA VAL A 42 -1.63 5.52 -4.75
C VAL A 42 -1.35 5.91 -3.32
N VAL A 43 -1.77 5.06 -2.38
CA VAL A 43 -1.63 5.29 -0.95
C VAL A 43 -1.32 3.97 -0.26
N TRP A 44 -0.28 3.96 0.55
CA TRP A 44 -0.06 2.98 1.60
C TRP A 44 -0.62 3.51 2.92
N PHE A 45 -1.28 2.66 3.68
CA PHE A 45 -1.96 3.05 4.92
C PHE A 45 -1.99 1.93 5.95
N ILE A 46 -2.06 2.33 7.21
CA ILE A 46 -2.29 1.45 8.37
C ILE A 46 -3.60 1.78 9.10
N LYS A 47 -4.21 2.94 8.80
CA LYS A 47 -5.43 3.46 9.43
C LYS A 47 -6.40 3.94 8.36
N VAL A 48 -7.69 3.90 8.69
CA VAL A 48 -8.78 4.46 7.88
C VAL A 48 -9.56 5.46 8.72
N GLN A 49 -10.03 6.52 8.08
CA GLN A 49 -10.89 7.54 8.69
C GLN A 49 -12.33 7.04 8.82
N ALA A 50 -13.18 7.81 9.50
CA ALA A 50 -14.58 7.45 9.73
C ALA A 50 -15.40 7.34 8.44
N ASP A 51 -15.00 8.06 7.37
CA ASP A 51 -15.59 8.00 6.04
C ASP A 51 -15.05 6.85 5.17
N GLY A 52 -14.10 6.06 5.69
CA GLY A 52 -13.47 4.94 4.99
C GLY A 52 -12.32 5.33 4.06
N GLU A 53 -11.88 6.59 4.06
CA GLU A 53 -10.67 7.00 3.35
C GLU A 53 -9.41 6.68 4.15
N PRO A 54 -8.36 6.09 3.51
CA PRO A 54 -7.11 5.80 4.16
C PRO A 54 -6.35 7.09 4.46
N VAL A 55 -5.57 7.05 5.55
CA VAL A 55 -4.56 8.07 5.83
C VAL A 55 -3.23 7.60 5.25
N ASP A 56 -2.60 8.40 4.39
CA ASP A 56 -1.31 8.06 3.79
C ASP A 56 -0.23 7.99 4.87
N VAL A 57 0.53 6.89 4.92
CA VAL A 57 1.64 6.75 5.86
C VAL A 57 2.67 7.88 5.75
N ARG A 58 2.78 8.53 4.59
CA ARG A 58 3.69 9.69 4.41
C ARG A 58 3.23 10.95 5.11
N GLU A 59 1.94 11.04 5.45
CA GLU A 59 1.35 12.18 6.18
C GLU A 59 1.47 12.01 7.71
N ASP A 60 1.76 10.80 8.19
CA ASP A 60 1.94 10.53 9.61
C ASP A 60 3.36 10.94 10.05
N GLU A 61 3.44 11.86 11.03
CA GLU A 61 4.69 12.41 11.56
C GLU A 61 5.68 11.34 12.01
N VAL A 62 5.20 10.19 12.48
CA VAL A 62 6.05 9.06 12.91
C VAL A 62 6.91 8.53 11.75
N TYR A 63 6.45 8.68 10.51
CA TYR A 63 7.08 8.13 9.31
C TYR A 63 7.81 9.18 8.47
N GLN A 64 7.77 10.45 8.87
CA GLN A 64 8.44 11.53 8.14
C GLN A 64 9.93 11.26 7.98
N GLY A 65 10.43 11.41 6.75
CA GLY A 65 11.83 11.15 6.39
C GLY A 65 12.24 9.68 6.34
N ARG A 66 11.37 8.74 6.75
CA ARG A 66 11.65 7.29 6.77
C ARG A 66 10.93 6.52 5.67
N VAL A 67 9.86 7.07 5.13
CA VAL A 67 9.03 6.42 4.10
C VAL A 67 9.33 6.91 2.69
N GLN A 68 9.44 5.97 1.77
CA GLN A 68 9.55 6.23 0.33
C GLN A 68 8.64 5.28 -0.46
N TYR A 69 8.06 5.77 -1.54
CA TYR A 69 7.34 4.93 -2.50
C TYR A 69 8.25 4.63 -3.69
N THR A 70 8.34 3.37 -4.04
CA THR A 70 9.14 2.91 -5.18
C THR A 70 8.21 2.34 -6.24
N GLN A 71 8.10 3.04 -7.36
CA GLN A 71 7.38 2.57 -8.55
C GLN A 71 8.41 2.25 -9.63
N SER A 72 8.50 0.98 -10.01
CA SER A 72 9.39 0.53 -11.09
C SER A 72 8.64 0.21 -12.39
N SER A 73 7.31 0.12 -12.34
CA SER A 73 6.43 -0.04 -13.50
C SER A 73 5.06 0.57 -13.23
N GLN A 74 4.20 0.62 -14.26
CA GLN A 74 2.86 1.20 -14.19
C GLN A 74 1.91 0.47 -13.22
N ASN A 75 2.20 -0.80 -12.89
CA ASN A 75 1.33 -1.69 -12.11
C ASN A 75 1.98 -2.16 -10.81
N ASN A 76 2.98 -1.43 -10.32
CA ASN A 76 3.57 -1.71 -9.02
C ASN A 76 3.79 -0.43 -8.21
N CYS A 77 3.78 -0.60 -6.90
CA CYS A 77 4.14 0.46 -5.97
C CYS A 77 4.58 -0.20 -4.66
N SER A 78 5.86 -0.11 -4.36
CA SER A 78 6.42 -0.67 -3.13
C SER A 78 6.57 0.41 -2.08
N LEU A 79 6.37 0.04 -0.82
CA LEU A 79 6.60 0.89 0.33
C LEU A 79 7.95 0.54 0.95
N ARG A 80 8.88 1.49 0.98
CA ARG A 80 10.12 1.37 1.72
C ARG A 80 10.02 2.14 3.03
N ILE A 81 10.37 1.48 4.13
CA ILE A 81 10.49 2.10 5.45
C ILE A 81 11.92 1.89 5.95
N THR A 82 12.60 2.97 6.32
CA THR A 82 13.96 2.92 6.87
C THR A 82 13.96 3.19 8.37
N ASN A 83 15.04 2.77 9.04
CA ASN A 83 15.23 2.93 10.48
C ASN A 83 14.01 2.44 11.29
N LEU A 84 13.71 1.14 11.13
CA LEU A 84 12.55 0.50 11.75
C LEU A 84 12.59 0.55 13.28
N THR A 85 11.42 0.71 13.87
CA THR A 85 11.17 0.68 15.31
C THR A 85 10.07 -0.31 15.63
N GLU A 86 9.93 -0.71 16.90
CA GLU A 86 8.82 -1.59 17.33
C GLU A 86 7.44 -1.02 16.97
N ARG A 87 7.29 0.31 16.89
CA ARG A 87 6.03 0.97 16.52
C ARG A 87 5.64 0.78 15.06
N ASP A 88 6.61 0.44 14.20
CA ASP A 88 6.38 0.17 12.79
C ASP A 88 5.79 -1.24 12.58
N ALA A 89 5.75 -2.08 13.62
CA ALA A 89 5.13 -3.41 13.58
C ALA A 89 3.60 -3.30 13.45
N GLN A 90 3.14 -3.26 12.21
CA GLN A 90 1.75 -2.99 11.83
C GLN A 90 1.36 -3.81 10.60
N THR A 91 0.08 -3.77 10.24
CA THR A 91 -0.39 -4.30 8.94
C THR A 91 -0.58 -3.17 7.94
N TYR A 92 0.27 -3.16 6.92
CA TYR A 92 0.27 -2.17 5.85
C TYR A 92 -0.65 -2.62 4.72
N ARG A 93 -1.51 -1.71 4.25
CA ARG A 93 -2.40 -1.94 3.11
C ARG A 93 -2.13 -0.91 2.04
N PHE A 94 -2.49 -1.30 0.82
CA PHE A 94 -2.30 -0.48 -0.38
C PHE A 94 -3.67 -0.16 -0.99
N ARG A 95 -3.88 1.09 -1.39
CA ARG A 95 -5.01 1.53 -2.18
C ARG A 95 -4.50 2.30 -3.40
N PHE A 96 -5.12 2.07 -4.55
CA PHE A 96 -4.97 2.94 -5.70
C PHE A 96 -6.33 3.52 -6.12
N TYR A 97 -6.25 4.69 -6.73
CA TYR A 97 -7.37 5.44 -7.29
C TYR A 97 -7.14 5.60 -8.78
N THR A 98 -8.21 5.54 -9.53
CA THR A 98 -8.17 5.79 -10.97
C THR A 98 -8.67 7.18 -11.31
N ASP A 99 -8.75 7.49 -12.59
CA ASP A 99 -9.31 8.72 -13.14
C ASP A 99 -10.84 8.79 -12.99
N ASP A 100 -11.51 7.68 -12.69
CA ASP A 100 -12.88 7.67 -12.19
C ASP A 100 -12.91 7.69 -10.65
N PRO A 101 -13.50 8.73 -10.02
CA PRO A 101 -13.56 8.87 -8.57
C PRO A 101 -14.26 7.73 -7.83
N LYS A 102 -15.15 6.98 -8.50
CA LYS A 102 -15.83 5.81 -7.91
C LYS A 102 -14.99 4.55 -7.97
N SER A 103 -13.95 4.55 -8.79
CA SER A 103 -13.15 3.39 -9.14
C SER A 103 -11.83 3.41 -8.38
N LYS A 104 -11.87 2.80 -7.19
CA LYS A 104 -10.75 2.65 -6.26
C LYS A 104 -10.72 1.22 -5.72
N TYR A 105 -9.54 0.70 -5.44
CA TYR A 105 -9.40 -0.65 -4.92
C TYR A 105 -8.32 -0.74 -3.85
N SER A 106 -8.61 -1.48 -2.79
CA SER A 106 -7.69 -1.75 -1.68
C SER A 106 -7.30 -3.21 -1.65
N GLY A 107 -6.01 -3.48 -1.53
CA GLY A 107 -5.51 -4.82 -1.26
C GLY A 107 -5.90 -5.30 0.13
N GLN A 108 -6.31 -6.56 0.19
CA GLN A 108 -6.60 -7.30 1.42
C GLN A 108 -5.85 -8.65 1.39
N PRO A 109 -5.39 -9.17 2.54
CA PRO A 109 -5.52 -8.62 3.89
C PRO A 109 -4.55 -7.45 4.22
N GLY A 110 -3.54 -7.25 3.37
CA GLY A 110 -2.39 -6.36 3.64
C GLY A 110 -1.13 -7.18 3.89
N VAL A 111 -0.07 -6.52 4.38
CA VAL A 111 1.19 -7.14 4.78
C VAL A 111 1.47 -6.82 6.23
N SER A 112 1.57 -7.84 7.07
CA SER A 112 1.92 -7.70 8.49
C SER A 112 3.44 -7.66 8.66
N LEU A 113 3.94 -6.58 9.25
CA LEU A 113 5.34 -6.40 9.61
C LEU A 113 5.52 -6.67 11.11
N SER A 114 6.50 -7.50 11.46
CA SER A 114 7.00 -7.64 12.81
C SER A 114 8.42 -7.07 12.88
N VAL A 115 8.73 -6.38 13.98
CA VAL A 115 10.04 -5.77 14.23
C VAL A 115 10.57 -6.29 15.56
N THR A 116 11.77 -6.87 15.57
CA THR A 116 12.41 -7.50 16.74
C THR A 116 13.88 -7.15 16.86
#